data_AF-A0A918IMS2-F1
#
_entry.id   AF-A0A918IMS2-F1
#
_cell.length_a   1.000
_cell.length_b   1.000
_cell.length_c   1.000
_cell.angle_alpha   90.00
_cell.angle_beta   90.00
_cell.angle_gamma   90.00
#
_symmetry.space_group_name_H-M   'P 1'
#
loop_
_entity.id
_entity.type
_entity.pdbx_description
1 polymer ?
#
loop_
_entity_poly.entity_id
_entity_poly.type
_entity_poly.pdbx_seq_one_letter_code
_entity_poly.pdbx_strand_id
1 'polypeptide(L)'
;MFRALALGLLIPASPALAALSGFYDSGAKITAILASEAVGDALRQAPIGAISNIGTTKDGKDIWQVRVQDCDLEVWVVPHLPDGPGMTTYSIEVPGVCE
;
A
#
# COMPACT_ATOMS: atom_id res chain seq x y z
N MET A 1 -28.48 -6.78 -53.78
CA MET A 1 -27.96 -7.85 -52.90
C MET A 1 -26.93 -7.23 -51.96
N PHE A 2 -27.08 -7.57 -50.68
CA PHE A 2 -26.51 -6.95 -49.47
C PHE A 2 -25.07 -6.39 -49.59
N ARG A 3 -24.91 -5.07 -49.41
CA ARG A 3 -23.64 -4.45 -49.00
C ARG A 3 -23.62 -4.45 -47.47
N ALA A 4 -22.78 -5.31 -46.90
CA ALA A 4 -22.56 -5.43 -45.47
C ALA A 4 -22.06 -4.09 -44.89
N LEU A 5 -22.93 -3.39 -44.18
CA LEU A 5 -22.55 -2.27 -43.32
C LEU A 5 -22.09 -2.88 -41.99
N ALA A 6 -20.84 -3.36 -41.95
CA ALA A 6 -20.20 -3.76 -40.71
C ALA A 6 -19.91 -2.48 -39.90
N LEU A 7 -20.88 -2.10 -39.07
CA LEU A 7 -20.77 -1.03 -38.09
C LEU A 7 -19.72 -1.45 -37.05
N GLY A 8 -18.47 -1.05 -37.30
CA GLY A 8 -17.33 -1.34 -36.45
C GLY A 8 -17.57 -0.84 -35.04
N LEU A 9 -17.60 -1.79 -34.11
CA LEU A 9 -17.71 -1.58 -32.68
C LEU A 9 -16.45 -0.84 -32.19
N LEU A 10 -16.51 0.49 -32.10
CA LEU A 10 -15.51 1.32 -31.41
C LEU A 10 -15.65 1.08 -29.91
N ILE A 11 -15.07 -0.01 -29.41
CA ILE A 11 -14.79 -0.15 -27.98
C ILE A 11 -13.64 0.84 -27.71
N PRO A 12 -13.84 1.93 -26.95
CA PRO A 12 -12.70 2.65 -26.42
C PRO A 12 -11.95 1.66 -25.54
N ALA A 13 -10.77 1.24 -25.97
CA ALA A 13 -9.82 0.54 -25.12
C ALA A 13 -9.40 1.54 -24.04
N SER A 14 -10.20 1.67 -22.97
CA SER A 14 -9.81 2.37 -21.77
C SER A 14 -8.49 1.76 -21.34
N PRO A 15 -7.41 2.54 -21.18
CA PRO A 15 -6.15 2.00 -20.73
C PRO A 15 -6.37 1.53 -19.29
N ALA A 16 -6.61 0.23 -19.12
CA ALA A 16 -6.54 -0.46 -17.84
C ALA A 16 -5.07 -0.67 -17.44
N LEU A 17 -4.23 0.35 -17.67
CA LEU A 17 -2.80 0.31 -17.40
C LEU A 17 -2.56 0.79 -15.97
N ALA A 18 -2.28 -0.19 -15.11
CA ALA A 18 -1.37 -0.10 -13.97
C ALA A 18 -1.85 0.54 -12.65
N ALA A 19 -3.14 0.53 -12.34
CA ALA A 19 -3.51 0.53 -10.92
C ALA A 19 -3.21 -0.87 -10.36
N LEU A 20 -2.13 -1.00 -9.60
CA LEU A 20 -1.76 -2.24 -8.92
C LEU A 20 -2.97 -2.72 -8.10
N SER A 21 -3.27 -4.02 -8.11
CA SER A 21 -4.41 -4.50 -7.31
C SER A 21 -4.16 -4.20 -5.83
N GLY A 22 -5.24 -3.95 -5.07
CA GLY A 22 -5.11 -3.66 -3.64
C GLY A 22 -4.34 -4.74 -2.86
N PHE A 23 -4.33 -5.98 -3.36
CA PHE A 23 -3.53 -7.07 -2.81
C PHE A 23 -2.02 -6.81 -2.95
N TYR A 24 -1.55 -6.48 -4.16
CA TYR A 24 -0.14 -6.21 -4.41
C TYR A 24 0.32 -4.90 -3.75
N ASP A 25 -0.57 -3.91 -3.71
CA ASP A 25 -0.33 -2.64 -3.02
C ASP A 25 -0.16 -2.84 -1.51
N SER A 26 -1.06 -3.61 -0.89
CA SER A 26 -0.94 -4.02 0.50
C SER A 26 0.35 -4.80 0.76
N GLY A 27 0.73 -5.69 -0.17
CA GLY A 27 2.00 -6.42 -0.10
C GLY A 27 3.21 -5.48 -0.06
N ALA A 28 3.28 -4.49 -0.94
CA ALA A 28 4.36 -3.52 -0.97
C ALA A 28 4.43 -2.68 0.31
N LYS A 29 3.28 -2.28 0.87
CA LYS A 29 3.19 -1.55 2.14
C LYS A 29 3.68 -2.41 3.32
N ILE A 30 3.23 -3.67 3.41
CA ILE A 30 3.69 -4.60 4.44
C ILE A 30 5.20 -4.84 4.31
N THR A 31 5.73 -5.00 3.10
CA THR A 31 7.17 -5.12 2.87
C THR A 31 7.91 -3.87 3.37
N ALA A 32 7.41 -2.67 3.11
CA ALA A 32 8.02 -1.43 3.62
C ALA A 32 7.99 -1.35 5.16
N ILE A 33 6.90 -1.79 5.81
CA ILE A 33 6.81 -1.89 7.27
C ILE A 33 7.87 -2.84 7.83
N LEU A 34 7.97 -4.04 7.26
CA LEU A 34 8.92 -5.08 7.70
C LEU A 34 10.39 -4.70 7.43
N ALA A 35 10.65 -3.90 6.40
CA ALA A 35 11.98 -3.42 6.06
C ALA A 35 12.41 -2.17 6.86
N SER A 36 11.52 -1.58 7.66
CA SER A 36 11.80 -0.36 8.41
C SER A 36 12.56 -0.64 9.70
N GLU A 37 13.78 -0.11 9.80
CA GLU A 37 14.57 -0.15 11.04
C GLU A 37 13.84 0.55 12.19
N ALA A 38 13.21 1.70 11.93
CA ALA A 38 12.45 2.44 12.93
C ALA A 38 11.29 1.64 13.53
N VAL A 39 10.64 0.79 12.74
CA VAL A 39 9.61 -0.14 13.24
C VAL A 39 10.24 -1.21 14.12
N GLY A 40 11.36 -1.80 13.69
CA GLY A 40 12.10 -2.77 14.49
C GLY A 40 12.51 -2.19 15.85
N ASP A 41 13.03 -0.96 15.87
CA ASP A 41 13.44 -0.27 17.10
C ASP A 41 12.25 0.07 18.00
N ALA A 42 11.15 0.57 17.43
CA ALA A 42 9.94 0.89 18.18
C ALA A 42 9.28 -0.34 18.81
N LEU A 43 9.43 -1.51 18.19
CA LEU A 43 9.00 -2.80 18.71
C LEU A 43 10.04 -3.48 19.60
N ARG A 44 11.22 -2.89 19.79
CA ARG A 44 12.36 -3.51 20.48
C ARG A 44 12.71 -4.90 19.94
N GLN A 45 12.56 -5.07 18.62
CA GLN A 45 12.82 -6.33 17.91
C GLN A 45 11.92 -7.49 18.38
N ALA A 46 10.76 -7.19 18.97
CA ALA A 46 9.78 -8.19 19.35
C ALA A 46 9.18 -8.90 18.11
N PRO A 47 8.83 -10.20 18.21
CA PRO A 47 8.27 -10.94 17.09
C PRO A 47 6.87 -10.45 16.72
N ILE A 48 6.70 -10.12 15.44
CA ILE A 48 5.42 -9.64 14.88
C ILE A 48 4.43 -10.80 14.74
N GLY A 49 3.24 -10.63 15.32
CA GLY A 49 2.13 -11.57 15.22
C GLY A 49 1.13 -11.22 14.11
N ALA A 50 0.89 -9.93 13.88
CA ALA A 50 -0.03 -9.47 12.82
C ALA A 50 0.32 -8.06 12.33
N ILE A 51 -0.01 -7.79 11.07
CA ILE A 51 0.04 -6.47 10.44
C ILE A 51 -1.31 -6.23 9.76
N SER A 52 -2.01 -5.16 10.14
CA SER A 52 -3.37 -4.88 9.68
C SER A 52 -3.52 -3.42 9.26
N ASN A 53 -4.15 -3.15 8.12
CA ASN A 53 -4.59 -1.80 7.80
C ASN A 53 -5.81 -1.45 8.66
N ILE A 54 -5.75 -0.33 9.37
CA ILE A 54 -6.80 0.10 10.31
C ILE A 54 -7.47 1.42 9.89
N GLY A 55 -7.06 1.99 8.75
CA GLY A 55 -7.68 3.16 8.16
C GLY A 55 -6.68 4.09 7.51
N THR A 56 -7.01 5.38 7.53
CA THR A 56 -6.25 6.44 6.88
C THR A 56 -6.31 7.70 7.75
N THR A 57 -5.21 8.45 7.86
CA THR A 57 -5.17 9.74 8.54
C THR A 57 -5.99 10.78 7.79
N LYS A 58 -6.28 11.92 8.42
CA LYS A 58 -6.96 13.06 7.76
C LYS A 58 -6.20 13.59 6.54
N ASP A 59 -4.88 13.43 6.54
CA ASP A 59 -3.99 13.88 5.46
C ASP A 59 -3.77 12.79 4.38
N GLY A 60 -4.49 11.67 4.47
CA GLY A 60 -4.47 10.62 3.45
C GLY A 60 -3.35 9.58 3.59
N LYS A 61 -2.64 9.53 4.71
CA LYS A 61 -1.63 8.48 4.97
C LYS A 61 -2.32 7.22 5.47
N ASP A 62 -1.94 6.05 4.98
CA ASP A 62 -2.53 4.80 5.48
C ASP A 62 -2.03 4.51 6.89
N ILE A 63 -2.95 4.12 7.77
CA ILE A 63 -2.66 3.74 9.14
C ILE A 63 -2.65 2.22 9.22
N TRP A 64 -1.54 1.69 9.71
CA TRP A 64 -1.35 0.26 9.92
C TRP A 64 -1.03 -0.03 11.38
N GLN A 65 -1.60 -1.11 11.90
CA GLN A 65 -1.28 -1.64 13.21
C GLN A 65 -0.33 -2.83 13.06
N VAL A 66 0.81 -2.78 13.75
CA VAL A 66 1.76 -3.88 13.90
C VAL A 66 1.62 -4.43 15.31
N ARG A 67 1.04 -5.63 15.42
CA ARG A 67 0.80 -6.29 16.70
C ARG A 67 1.96 -7.22 17.05
N VAL A 68 2.55 -7.00 18.22
CA VAL A 68 3.44 -7.94 18.92
C VAL A 68 2.73 -8.43 20.19
N GLN A 69 3.36 -9.29 21.00
CA GLN A 69 2.70 -9.91 22.15
C GLN A 69 2.09 -8.90 23.13
N ASP A 70 2.85 -7.87 23.49
CA ASP A 70 2.48 -6.92 24.56
C ASP A 70 2.24 -5.49 24.04
N CYS A 71 2.21 -5.28 22.71
CA CYS A 71 2.05 -3.95 22.13
C CYS A 71 1.40 -3.98 20.75
N ASP A 72 0.55 -2.98 20.50
CA ASP A 72 0.02 -2.63 19.19
C ASP A 72 0.66 -1.31 18.74
N LEU A 73 1.63 -1.39 17.83
CA LEU A 73 2.29 -0.21 17.27
C LEU A 73 1.49 0.32 16.09
N GLU A 74 1.11 1.60 16.15
CA GLU A 74 0.57 2.31 14.99
C GLU A 74 1.72 2.84 14.12
N VAL A 75 1.63 2.66 12.80
CA VAL A 75 2.56 3.23 11.83
C VAL A 75 1.78 3.90 10.70
N TRP A 76 2.35 4.96 10.15
CA TRP A 76 1.79 5.64 8.98
C TRP A 76 2.61 5.33 7.75
N VAL A 77 1.93 4.93 6.68
CA VAL A 77 2.55 4.55 5.41
C VAL A 77 2.36 5.69 4.41
N VAL A 78 3.48 6.23 3.93
CA VAL A 78 3.51 7.40 3.06
C VAL A 78 3.88 6.97 1.64
N PRO A 79 2.99 7.17 0.65
CA PRO A 79 3.27 6.79 -0.73
C PRO A 79 4.18 7.81 -1.44
N HIS A 80 5.11 7.30 -2.23
CA HIS A 80 5.96 8.06 -3.16
C HIS A 80 5.68 7.58 -4.57
N LEU A 81 5.04 8.45 -5.36
CA LEU A 81 4.74 8.16 -6.76
C LEU A 81 6.03 8.28 -7.60
N PRO A 82 6.24 7.40 -8.58
CA PRO A 82 7.37 7.49 -9.49
C PRO A 82 7.21 8.67 -10.47
N ASP A 83 8.33 9.27 -10.88
CA ASP A 83 8.37 10.25 -11.96
C ASP A 83 8.27 9.55 -13.33
N GLY A 84 7.07 9.08 -13.67
CA GLY A 84 6.77 8.36 -14.91
C GLY A 84 6.35 6.91 -14.68
N PRO A 85 6.51 6.01 -15.67
CA PRO A 85 6.15 4.61 -15.50
C PRO A 85 6.95 3.94 -14.38
N GLY A 86 6.27 3.42 -13.36
CA GLY A 86 6.91 2.76 -12.24
C GLY A 86 5.91 2.29 -11.18
N MET A 87 6.42 1.63 -10.14
CA MET A 87 5.65 1.27 -8.95
C MET A 87 5.71 2.40 -7.92
N THR A 88 4.61 2.60 -7.18
CA THR A 88 4.63 3.41 -5.96
C THR A 88 5.54 2.76 -4.93
N THR A 89 6.40 3.56 -4.30
CA THR A 89 7.22 3.13 -3.16
C THR A 89 6.68 3.74 -1.89
N TYR A 90 7.10 3.22 -0.73
CA TYR A 90 6.51 3.61 0.55
C TYR A 90 7.60 3.90 1.58
N SER A 91 7.44 4.98 2.34
CA SER A 91 8.19 5.22 3.57
C SER A 91 7.30 5.06 4.78
N ILE A 92 7.90 4.74 5.93
CA ILE A 92 7.20 4.49 7.18
C ILE A 92 7.49 5.61 8.18
N GLU A 93 6.43 6.16 8.76
CA GLU A 93 6.50 7.09 9.88
C GLU A 93 5.98 6.38 11.14
N VAL A 94 6.69 6.56 12.26
CA VAL A 94 6.38 5.91 13.54
C VAL A 94 6.02 7.00 14.55
N PRO A 95 4.73 7.28 14.77
CA PRO A 95 4.28 8.39 15.62
C PRO A 95 4.51 8.16 17.13
N GLY A 96 4.74 6.92 17.55
CA GLY A 96 4.97 6.54 18.95
C GLY A 96 5.72 5.22 19.06
N VAL A 97 6.12 4.84 20.28
CA VAL A 97 6.86 3.60 20.55
C VAL A 97 6.12 2.74 21.57
N CYS A 98 6.44 1.44 21.58
CA CYS A 98 6.01 0.56 22.66
C CYS A 98 6.85 0.84 23.92
N GLU A 99 6.19 1.00 25.08
CA GLU A 99 6.84 1.21 26.38
C GLU A 99 7.52 -0.04 26.96
#